data_AF-A0A7J5ZIG3-F1
#
_entry.id   AF-A0A7J5ZIG3-F1
#
_cell.length_a   1.000
_cell.length_b   1.000
_cell.length_c   1.000
_cell.angle_alpha   90.00
_cell.angle_beta   90.00
_cell.angle_gamma   90.00
#
_symmetry.space_group_name_H-M   'P 1'
#
loop_
_entity.id
_entity.type
_entity.pdbx_description
1 polymer ?
#
loop_
_entity_poly.entity_id
_entity_poly.type
_entity_poly.pdbx_seq_one_letter_code
_entity_poly.pdbx_strand_id
1 'polypeptide(L)'
;MQNSSVVAVGFRVQLASLCPPGLRGELMNLSGLSVFSVLPAEGSIAPGQSQDLTVSFQPDHPSVCYSDRMTVELRNKSVVCVLDLKGAASSHNMYLCGGDPLTVPIESLLPPLITAQPQITESEVMEKPTIPVLVTLRAGYSGGAITPAVRELQVGSIRSTLPSKKSGEFHWENVASLQQQGFTVEPSKGTVETGHKRTVTITWSPHSGYKPYEVVQTWDETNVYRVTLMATLSSAADGPLKYLEAGQS
;
A
#
# COMPACT_ATOMS: atom_id res chain seq x y z
N MET A 1 -20.59 -20.04 7.71
CA MET A 1 -20.92 -20.25 9.15
C MET A 1 -21.66 -21.56 9.29
N GLN A 2 -21.44 -22.33 10.36
CA GLN A 2 -22.10 -23.62 10.57
C GLN A 2 -22.76 -23.67 11.95
N ASN A 3 -24.04 -24.09 12.01
CA ASN A 3 -24.76 -24.29 13.26
C ASN A 3 -24.65 -25.74 13.71
N SER A 4 -23.80 -26.00 14.71
CA SER A 4 -23.64 -27.34 15.31
C SER A 4 -24.56 -27.60 16.50
N SER A 5 -25.50 -26.69 16.79
CA SER A 5 -26.45 -26.86 17.89
C SER A 5 -27.69 -27.64 17.46
N VAL A 6 -28.51 -28.02 18.46
CA VAL A 6 -29.77 -28.74 18.26
C VAL A 6 -30.97 -27.81 18.02
N VAL A 7 -30.76 -26.49 18.03
CA VAL A 7 -31.81 -25.47 17.81
C VAL A 7 -31.44 -24.52 16.67
N ALA A 8 -32.44 -23.88 16.06
CA ALA A 8 -32.19 -22.85 15.07
C ALA A 8 -31.57 -21.62 15.74
N VAL A 9 -30.53 -21.06 15.12
CA VAL A 9 -29.79 -19.92 15.65
C VAL A 9 -29.93 -18.73 14.70
N GLY A 10 -30.51 -17.64 15.22
CA GLY A 10 -30.57 -16.37 14.53
C GLY A 10 -29.26 -15.59 14.63
N PHE A 11 -28.83 -14.96 13.54
CA PHE A 11 -27.63 -14.14 13.49
C PHE A 11 -27.89 -12.78 12.83
N ARG A 12 -27.02 -11.82 13.13
CA ARG A 12 -26.89 -10.50 12.50
C ARG A 12 -25.40 -10.23 12.27
N VAL A 13 -25.09 -9.63 11.13
CA VAL A 13 -23.77 -9.11 10.79
C VAL A 13 -23.78 -7.60 10.98
N GLN A 14 -22.76 -7.08 11.65
CA GLN A 14 -22.51 -5.65 11.79
C GLN A 14 -21.19 -5.31 11.12
N LEU A 15 -21.17 -4.21 10.37
CA LEU A 15 -19.95 -3.61 9.85
C LEU A 15 -19.71 -2.31 10.60
N ALA A 16 -18.52 -2.16 11.17
CA ALA A 16 -18.07 -0.95 11.82
C ALA A 16 -16.80 -0.47 11.13
N SER A 17 -16.75 0.80 10.74
CA SER A 17 -15.56 1.33 10.11
C SER A 17 -14.43 1.48 11.13
N LEU A 18 -13.22 1.07 10.75
CA LEU A 18 -12.02 1.19 11.59
C LEU A 18 -11.32 2.54 11.43
N CYS A 19 -11.97 3.51 10.79
CA CYS A 19 -11.44 4.85 10.57
C CYS A 19 -11.26 5.62 11.88
N PRO A 20 -10.05 6.13 12.17
CA PRO A 20 -9.88 7.17 13.18
C PRO A 20 -10.66 8.44 12.77
N PRO A 21 -11.23 9.20 13.73
CA PRO A 21 -11.81 10.51 13.44
C PRO A 21 -10.70 11.44 12.92
N GLY A 22 -10.68 11.69 11.60
CA GLY A 22 -9.69 12.54 10.93
C GLY A 22 -9.35 12.12 9.49
N LEU A 23 -9.50 10.85 9.13
CA LEU A 23 -9.13 10.29 7.82
C LEU A 23 -10.33 9.87 6.95
N ARG A 24 -11.49 10.50 7.16
CA ARG A 24 -12.77 10.11 6.53
C ARG A 24 -12.76 10.12 5.00
N GLY A 25 -11.90 10.92 4.37
CA GLY A 25 -11.82 11.06 2.90
C GLY A 25 -11.06 9.95 2.18
N GLU A 26 -10.17 9.22 2.86
CA GLU A 26 -9.35 8.16 2.23
C GLU A 26 -9.87 6.75 2.53
N LEU A 27 -10.66 6.61 3.58
CA LEU A 27 -11.02 5.31 4.15
C LEU A 27 -12.49 4.93 3.92
N MET A 28 -13.29 5.82 3.34
CA MET A 28 -14.71 5.63 3.04
C MET A 28 -15.01 6.17 1.65
N ASN A 29 -15.97 5.57 0.96
CA ASN A 29 -16.45 6.05 -0.33
C ASN A 29 -16.90 7.52 -0.25
N LEU A 30 -16.51 8.32 -1.23
CA LEU A 30 -16.87 9.74 -1.31
C LEU A 30 -18.37 9.93 -1.59
N SER A 31 -19.03 8.92 -2.16
CA SER A 31 -20.49 8.86 -2.32
C SER A 31 -21.26 8.72 -1.00
N GLY A 32 -20.59 8.40 0.11
CA GLY A 32 -21.22 8.12 1.40
C GLY A 32 -21.82 6.71 1.53
N LEU A 33 -21.67 5.86 0.51
CA LEU A 33 -22.04 4.44 0.56
C LEU A 33 -20.99 3.61 1.32
N SER A 34 -21.37 2.44 1.85
CA SER A 34 -20.40 1.54 2.49
C SER A 34 -19.47 0.90 1.46
N VAL A 35 -18.18 0.89 1.74
CA VAL A 35 -17.14 0.26 0.91
C VAL A 35 -17.26 -1.26 0.95
N PHE A 36 -17.53 -1.81 2.13
CA PHE A 36 -17.82 -3.22 2.32
C PHE A 36 -19.32 -3.43 2.55
N SER A 37 -19.87 -4.52 2.01
CA SER A 37 -21.23 -4.98 2.30
C SER A 37 -21.25 -6.49 2.47
N VAL A 38 -22.20 -6.99 3.25
CA VAL A 38 -22.33 -8.44 3.53
C VAL A 38 -23.75 -8.90 3.30
N LEU A 39 -23.88 -10.04 2.60
CA LEU A 39 -25.16 -10.68 2.33
C LEU A 39 -25.12 -12.17 2.71
N PRO A 40 -26.15 -12.70 3.41
CA PRO A 40 -27.20 -11.94 4.10
C PRO A 40 -26.65 -11.20 5.34
N ALA A 41 -27.17 -10.00 5.62
CA ALA A 41 -26.80 -9.23 6.81
C ALA A 41 -27.46 -9.76 8.10
N GLU A 42 -28.54 -10.54 7.99
CA GLU A 42 -29.19 -11.22 9.09
C GLU A 42 -29.90 -12.48 8.60
N GLY A 43 -30.17 -13.43 9.50
CA GLY A 43 -30.86 -14.66 9.12
C GLY A 43 -30.98 -15.65 10.27
N SER A 44 -31.35 -16.88 9.94
CA SER A 44 -31.44 -18.00 10.88
C SER A 44 -30.86 -19.26 10.24
N ILE A 45 -30.05 -20.00 10.99
CA ILE A 45 -29.43 -21.24 10.55
C ILE A 45 -30.07 -22.39 11.32
N ALA A 46 -30.69 -23.33 10.59
CA ALA A 46 -31.27 -24.52 11.19
C ALA A 46 -30.18 -25.45 11.80
N PRO A 47 -30.55 -26.35 12.73
CA PRO A 47 -29.62 -27.33 13.30
C PRO A 47 -28.86 -28.12 12.22
N GLY A 48 -27.55 -28.23 12.37
CA GLY A 48 -26.67 -28.96 11.45
C GLY A 48 -26.45 -28.31 10.08
N GLN A 49 -27.04 -27.14 9.82
CA GLN A 49 -26.92 -26.43 8.53
C GLN A 49 -25.79 -25.41 8.54
N SER A 50 -25.39 -25.01 7.34
CA SER A 50 -24.42 -23.95 7.09
C SER A 50 -25.05 -22.80 6.31
N GLN A 51 -24.59 -21.58 6.60
CA GLN A 51 -24.94 -20.36 5.89
C GLN A 51 -23.67 -19.67 5.41
N ASP A 52 -23.59 -19.44 4.11
CA ASP A 52 -22.52 -18.65 3.51
C ASP A 52 -22.84 -17.16 3.64
N LEU A 53 -21.80 -16.38 3.95
CA LEU A 53 -21.85 -14.92 3.96
C LEU A 53 -20.96 -14.42 2.83
N THR A 54 -21.53 -13.65 1.92
CA THR A 54 -20.83 -13.02 0.82
C THR A 54 -20.45 -11.61 1.21
N VAL A 55 -19.14 -11.34 1.30
CA VAL A 55 -18.60 -9.99 1.48
C VAL A 55 -18.29 -9.39 0.11
N SER A 56 -18.82 -8.19 -0.15
CA SER A 56 -18.55 -7.42 -1.37
C SER A 56 -17.71 -6.19 -1.05
N PHE A 57 -16.72 -5.91 -1.88
CA PHE A 57 -15.84 -4.74 -1.80
C PHE A 57 -16.10 -3.83 -3.02
N GLN A 58 -16.58 -2.62 -2.79
CA GLN A 58 -17.06 -1.68 -3.81
C GLN A 58 -16.53 -0.26 -3.56
N PRO A 59 -15.21 -0.05 -3.74
CA PRO A 59 -14.61 1.28 -3.63
C PRO A 59 -15.03 2.18 -4.80
N ASP A 60 -15.24 3.48 -4.54
CA ASP A 60 -15.59 4.48 -5.55
C ASP A 60 -14.43 5.41 -5.96
N HIS A 61 -13.28 5.28 -5.31
CA HIS A 61 -12.05 6.00 -5.66
C HIS A 61 -10.81 5.15 -5.32
N PRO A 62 -9.62 5.53 -5.80
CA PRO A 62 -8.36 4.89 -5.42
C PRO A 62 -7.99 5.18 -3.96
N SER A 63 -7.64 4.14 -3.20
CA SER A 63 -7.11 4.24 -1.85
C SER A 63 -6.48 2.91 -1.46
N VAL A 64 -5.42 2.93 -0.66
CA VAL A 64 -4.72 1.72 -0.20
C VAL A 64 -5.16 1.25 1.18
N CYS A 65 -6.07 1.98 1.83
CA CYS A 65 -6.28 1.88 3.27
C CYS A 65 -7.72 1.56 3.70
N TYR A 66 -8.62 1.15 2.79
CA TYR A 66 -9.98 0.76 3.17
C TYR A 66 -9.96 -0.30 4.26
N SER A 67 -10.63 -0.03 5.39
CA SER A 67 -10.67 -0.97 6.49
C SER A 67 -11.93 -0.85 7.33
N ASP A 68 -12.64 -1.97 7.44
CA ASP A 68 -13.81 -2.14 8.28
C ASP A 68 -13.64 -3.39 9.16
N ARG A 69 -14.41 -3.46 10.24
CA ARG A 69 -14.54 -4.64 11.08
C ARG A 69 -15.93 -5.23 10.92
N MET A 70 -15.97 -6.48 10.50
CA MET A 70 -17.17 -7.30 10.44
C MET A 70 -17.32 -8.09 11.74
N THR A 71 -18.46 -7.95 12.39
CA THR A 71 -18.83 -8.70 13.59
C THR A 71 -20.09 -9.51 13.31
N VAL A 72 -20.05 -10.80 13.59
CA VAL A 72 -21.25 -11.65 13.56
C VAL A 72 -21.73 -11.86 14.99
N GLU A 73 -22.98 -11.48 15.23
CA GLU A 73 -23.66 -11.62 16.51
C GLU A 73 -24.84 -12.57 16.39
N LEU A 74 -25.04 -13.38 17.42
CA LEU A 74 -26.26 -14.16 17.58
C LEU A 74 -27.37 -13.29 18.18
N ARG A 75 -28.63 -13.72 18.05
CA ARG A 75 -29.80 -13.00 18.58
C ARG A 75 -29.75 -12.73 20.09
N ASN A 76 -29.01 -13.54 20.85
CA ASN A 76 -28.75 -13.34 22.28
C ASN A 76 -27.61 -12.34 22.56
N LYS A 77 -27.18 -11.56 21.56
CA LYS A 77 -26.06 -10.61 21.61
C LYS A 77 -24.68 -11.23 21.86
N SER A 78 -24.54 -12.55 21.67
CA SER A 78 -23.23 -13.20 21.71
C SER A 78 -22.48 -12.98 20.40
N VAL A 79 -21.28 -12.40 20.46
CA VAL A 79 -20.38 -12.28 19.32
C VAL A 79 -19.74 -13.65 19.05
N VAL A 80 -19.86 -14.14 17.81
CA VAL A 80 -19.33 -15.46 17.41
C VAL A 80 -18.19 -15.38 16.40
N CYS A 81 -18.04 -14.25 15.72
CA CYS A 81 -16.97 -14.05 14.75
C CYS A 81 -16.66 -12.56 14.62
N VAL A 82 -15.38 -12.22 14.58
CA VAL A 82 -14.89 -10.87 14.29
C VAL A 82 -13.81 -10.98 13.21
N LEU A 83 -13.97 -10.23 12.13
CA LEU A 83 -13.07 -10.23 10.98
C LEU A 83 -12.72 -8.79 10.61
N ASP A 84 -11.42 -8.48 10.52
CA ASP A 84 -10.96 -7.21 9.95
C ASP A 84 -10.94 -7.34 8.43
N LEU A 85 -11.75 -6.53 7.76
CA LEU A 85 -11.80 -6.39 6.32
C LEU A 85 -10.83 -5.30 5.91
N LYS A 86 -9.95 -5.60 4.95
CA LYS A 86 -9.00 -4.65 4.38
C LYS A 86 -9.07 -4.71 2.87
N GLY A 87 -9.01 -3.55 2.23
CA GLY A 87 -9.12 -3.40 0.80
C GLY A 87 -8.24 -2.27 0.29
N ALA A 88 -7.83 -2.41 -0.97
CA ALA A 88 -7.14 -1.37 -1.70
C ALA A 88 -7.74 -1.28 -3.10
N ALA A 89 -7.91 -0.07 -3.58
CA ALA A 89 -8.39 0.26 -4.92
C ALA A 89 -7.35 1.13 -5.63
N SER A 90 -7.16 0.88 -6.91
CA SER A 90 -6.28 1.67 -7.76
C SER A 90 -7.04 2.11 -9.00
N SER A 91 -6.72 3.30 -9.51
CA SER A 91 -7.16 3.77 -10.82
C SER A 91 -6.53 2.98 -11.98
N HIS A 92 -5.48 2.21 -11.69
CA HIS A 92 -4.74 1.41 -12.66
C HIS A 92 -4.83 -0.08 -12.32
N ASN A 93 -4.93 -0.92 -13.34
CA ASN A 93 -4.92 -2.38 -13.17
C ASN A 93 -3.57 -2.90 -12.64
N MET A 94 -2.49 -2.13 -12.78
CA MET A 94 -1.17 -2.45 -12.26
C MET A 94 -0.88 -1.65 -11.00
N TYR A 95 -0.30 -2.30 -10.00
CA TYR A 95 0.09 -1.67 -8.75
C TYR A 95 1.52 -2.00 -8.33
N LEU A 96 2.13 -1.11 -7.56
CA LEU A 96 3.46 -1.27 -6.98
C LEU A 96 3.37 -1.21 -5.45
N CYS A 97 3.99 -2.17 -4.76
CA CYS A 97 4.05 -2.23 -3.30
C CYS A 97 5.49 -2.46 -2.82
N GLY A 98 5.76 -2.23 -1.53
CA GLY A 98 7.09 -2.44 -0.92
C GLY A 98 7.93 -1.16 -0.79
N GLY A 99 7.38 0.00 -1.17
CA GLY A 99 7.95 1.30 -0.83
C GLY A 99 7.77 1.65 0.65
N ASP A 100 8.50 2.67 1.08
CA ASP A 100 8.38 3.29 2.39
C ASP A 100 7.12 4.17 2.46
N PRO A 101 6.51 4.31 3.65
CA PRO A 101 5.34 5.16 3.82
C PRO A 101 5.70 6.63 3.54
N LEU A 102 5.06 7.19 2.52
CA LEU A 102 5.06 8.62 2.22
C LEU A 102 3.96 9.34 3.00
N THR A 103 3.80 9.04 4.29
CA THR A 103 2.84 9.79 5.12
C THR A 103 3.49 11.11 5.51
N VAL A 104 3.06 12.20 4.86
CA VAL A 104 3.22 13.53 5.47
C VAL A 104 2.44 13.52 6.79
N PRO A 105 3.02 14.02 7.90
CA PRO A 105 2.24 14.28 9.10
C PRO A 105 1.01 15.12 8.73
N ILE A 106 -0.15 14.71 9.24
CA ILE A 106 -1.48 15.27 8.93
C ILE A 106 -1.54 16.80 9.10
N GLU A 107 -0.62 17.38 9.89
CA GLU A 107 -0.48 18.81 10.09
C GLU A 107 -0.09 19.61 8.83
N SER A 108 0.38 18.94 7.76
CA SER A 108 0.68 19.61 6.48
C SER A 108 -0.51 19.66 5.50
N LEU A 109 -1.67 19.09 5.87
CA LEU A 109 -2.90 19.07 5.06
C LEU A 109 -3.82 20.27 5.34
N LEU A 110 -3.28 21.41 5.79
CA LEU A 110 -4.06 22.65 5.73
C LEU A 110 -4.25 23.01 4.25
N PRO A 111 -5.51 23.19 3.78
CA PRO A 111 -5.73 23.65 2.41
C PRO A 111 -5.02 25.00 2.24
N PRO A 112 -4.32 25.26 1.11
CA PRO A 112 -3.84 26.60 0.85
C PRO A 112 -5.06 27.52 0.83
N LEU A 113 -5.11 28.42 1.80
CA LEU A 113 -6.09 29.51 1.82
C LEU A 113 -6.00 30.21 0.46
N ILE A 114 -7.13 30.20 -0.26
CA ILE A 114 -7.37 30.90 -1.51
C ILE A 114 -6.66 32.26 -1.47
N THR A 115 -5.59 32.43 -2.23
CA THR A 115 -5.07 33.77 -2.53
C THR A 115 -4.43 33.79 -3.92
N ALA A 116 -5.20 34.37 -4.85
CA ALA A 116 -4.79 34.98 -6.12
C ALA A 116 -3.96 34.14 -7.11
N GLN A 117 -4.60 33.73 -8.21
CA GLN A 117 -3.93 33.53 -9.50
C GLN A 117 -3.06 34.76 -9.86
N PRO A 118 -1.81 34.55 -10.31
CA PRO A 118 -1.29 35.23 -11.47
C PRO A 118 -1.41 34.28 -12.68
N GLN A 119 -1.87 34.85 -13.78
CA GLN A 119 -2.01 34.17 -15.05
C GLN A 119 -0.62 33.81 -15.59
N ILE A 120 -0.35 32.51 -15.73
CA ILE A 120 0.81 32.01 -16.46
C ILE A 120 0.28 31.21 -17.64
N THR A 121 0.68 31.67 -18.80
CA THR A 121 0.33 31.25 -20.16
C THR A 121 0.41 29.75 -20.40
N GLU A 122 -0.61 29.24 -21.08
CA GLU A 122 -0.72 27.90 -21.66
C GLU A 122 0.46 27.58 -22.59
N SER A 123 1.52 26.99 -22.05
CA SER A 123 2.52 26.19 -22.78
C SER A 123 3.47 25.57 -21.78
N GLU A 124 3.03 24.53 -21.09
CA GLU A 124 3.92 23.57 -20.46
C GLU A 124 3.16 22.25 -20.31
N VAL A 125 3.84 21.18 -20.67
CA VAL A 125 3.36 19.81 -20.83
C VAL A 125 2.45 19.42 -19.66
N MET A 126 1.23 18.98 -19.96
CA MET A 126 0.36 18.32 -18.98
C MET A 126 1.03 17.00 -18.58
N GLU A 127 1.98 17.06 -17.64
CA GLU A 127 2.61 15.88 -17.05
C GLU A 127 1.49 15.04 -16.44
N LYS A 128 1.36 13.82 -16.93
CA LYS A 128 0.44 12.84 -16.38
C LYS A 128 0.81 12.62 -14.91
N PRO A 129 -0.13 12.73 -13.95
CA PRO A 129 0.19 12.56 -12.54
C PRO A 129 0.76 11.15 -12.29
N THR A 130 2.00 11.08 -11.80
CA THR A 130 2.69 9.84 -11.43
C THR A 130 2.53 9.56 -9.93
N ILE A 131 2.47 8.27 -9.56
CA ILE A 131 2.34 7.84 -8.17
C ILE A 131 3.74 7.75 -7.55
N PRO A 132 4.08 8.57 -6.53
CA PRO A 132 5.41 8.55 -5.93
C PRO A 132 5.60 7.32 -5.03
N VAL A 133 6.79 6.73 -5.07
CA VAL A 133 7.19 5.58 -4.23
C VAL A 133 8.61 5.79 -3.74
N LEU A 134 8.83 5.87 -2.42
CA LEU A 134 10.17 5.94 -1.83
C LEU A 134 10.67 4.54 -1.49
N VAL A 135 11.97 4.28 -1.69
CA VAL A 135 12.63 3.04 -1.25
C VAL A 135 13.94 3.39 -0.58
N THR A 136 14.04 3.11 0.72
CA THR A 136 15.25 3.35 1.51
C THR A 136 16.09 2.09 1.57
N LEU A 137 17.34 2.19 1.14
CA LEU A 137 18.35 1.14 1.20
C LEU A 137 19.42 1.51 2.22
N ARG A 138 19.78 0.57 3.10
CA ARG A 138 20.82 0.76 4.12
C ARG A 138 21.89 -0.30 3.98
N ALA A 139 23.07 0.09 3.51
CA ALA A 139 24.23 -0.80 3.42
C ALA A 139 24.99 -0.77 4.75
N GLY A 140 25.56 -1.91 5.13
CA GLY A 140 26.38 -2.04 6.33
C GLY A 140 27.87 -1.93 5.98
N TYR A 141 28.63 -1.14 6.74
CA TYR A 141 30.08 -1.10 6.68
C TYR A 141 30.66 -1.72 7.95
N SER A 142 31.38 -2.84 7.80
CA SER A 142 32.03 -3.53 8.91
C SER A 142 33.38 -4.12 8.50
N GLY A 143 34.42 -3.90 9.32
CA GLY A 143 35.73 -4.53 9.11
C GLY A 143 36.41 -4.24 7.76
N GLY A 144 36.12 -3.10 7.13
CA GLY A 144 36.65 -2.77 5.80
C GLY A 144 35.84 -3.32 4.61
N ALA A 145 34.79 -4.10 4.87
CA ALA A 145 33.90 -4.65 3.85
C ALA A 145 32.52 -3.96 3.88
N ILE A 146 32.00 -3.69 2.67
CA ILE A 146 30.64 -3.19 2.46
C ILE A 146 29.72 -4.39 2.24
N THR A 147 28.63 -4.45 3.00
CA THR A 147 27.53 -5.39 2.78
C THR A 147 26.46 -4.69 1.93
N PRO A 148 26.14 -5.19 0.73
CA PRO A 148 25.11 -4.60 -0.12
C PRO A 148 23.75 -4.52 0.60
N ALA A 149 23.01 -3.45 0.31
CA ALA A 149 21.63 -3.32 0.76
C ALA A 149 20.69 -3.96 -0.26
N VAL A 150 19.69 -4.71 0.20
CA VAL A 150 18.69 -5.34 -0.67
C VAL A 150 17.29 -4.94 -0.22
N ARG A 151 16.44 -4.55 -1.17
CA ARG A 151 15.03 -4.25 -0.98
C ARG A 151 14.21 -4.93 -2.06
N GLU A 152 12.97 -5.27 -1.73
CA GLU A 152 12.03 -5.89 -2.66
C GLU A 152 10.82 -4.98 -2.85
N LEU A 153 10.47 -4.77 -4.12
CA LEU A 153 9.18 -4.24 -4.54
C LEU A 153 8.33 -5.36 -5.14
N GLN A 154 7.02 -5.21 -5.05
CA GLN A 154 6.07 -6.11 -5.70
C GLN A 154 5.26 -5.36 -6.74
N VAL A 155 5.42 -5.75 -8.00
CA VAL A 155 4.56 -5.31 -9.11
C VAL A 155 3.41 -6.30 -9.21
N GLY A 156 2.17 -5.83 -9.10
CA GLY A 156 0.99 -6.68 -9.15
C GLY A 156 -0.02 -6.23 -10.19
N SER A 157 -0.87 -7.18 -10.61
CA SER A 157 -2.03 -6.90 -11.45
C SER A 157 -3.32 -7.22 -10.70
N ILE A 158 -4.27 -6.30 -10.69
CA ILE A 158 -5.57 -6.46 -10.01
C ILE A 158 -6.35 -7.59 -10.68
N ARG A 159 -6.90 -8.49 -9.87
CA ARG A 159 -7.81 -9.54 -10.35
C ARG A 159 -9.13 -8.89 -10.80
N SER A 160 -9.41 -8.92 -12.10
CA SER A 160 -10.71 -8.50 -12.64
C SER A 160 -11.64 -9.70 -12.80
N THR A 161 -12.94 -9.50 -12.52
CA THR A 161 -14.01 -10.48 -12.81
C THR A 161 -14.49 -10.40 -14.26
N LEU A 162 -14.09 -9.35 -15.01
CA LEU A 162 -14.38 -9.23 -16.43
C LEU A 162 -13.43 -10.13 -17.24
N PRO A 163 -13.90 -10.77 -18.32
CA PRO A 163 -13.09 -11.63 -19.18
C PRO A 163 -12.12 -10.80 -20.03
N SER A 164 -11.11 -10.20 -19.40
CA SER A 164 -9.98 -9.58 -20.08
C SER A 164 -8.68 -10.20 -19.57
N LYS A 165 -8.06 -11.05 -20.39
CA LYS A 165 -6.75 -11.69 -20.13
C LYS A 165 -5.57 -10.74 -20.43
N LYS A 166 -5.73 -9.43 -20.18
CA LYS A 166 -4.63 -8.50 -20.45
C LYS A 166 -3.63 -8.57 -19.29
N SER A 167 -2.54 -9.30 -19.51
CA SER A 167 -1.35 -9.23 -18.67
C SER A 167 -0.80 -7.81 -18.70
N GLY A 168 -0.43 -7.27 -17.55
CA GLY A 168 0.26 -5.98 -17.51
C GLY A 168 1.75 -6.16 -17.73
N GLU A 169 2.38 -5.18 -18.39
CA GLU A 169 3.82 -5.10 -18.55
C GLU A 169 4.38 -4.03 -17.62
N PHE A 170 5.59 -4.25 -17.12
CA PHE A 170 6.38 -3.25 -16.42
C PHE A 170 7.77 -3.19 -16.99
N HIS A 171 8.34 -1.99 -16.96
CA HIS A 171 9.72 -1.71 -17.35
C HIS A 171 10.26 -0.63 -16.42
N TRP A 172 11.51 -0.81 -16.02
CA TRP A 172 12.30 0.13 -15.25
C TRP A 172 13.21 0.89 -16.22
N GLU A 173 13.11 2.21 -16.26
CA GLU A 173 13.89 3.05 -17.17
C GLU A 173 15.24 3.43 -16.51
N ASN A 174 16.17 4.00 -17.29
CA ASN A 174 17.43 4.53 -16.74
C ASN A 174 18.31 3.53 -15.95
N VAL A 175 18.19 2.22 -16.18
CA VAL A 175 18.97 1.18 -15.47
C VAL A 175 20.48 1.42 -15.56
N ALA A 176 20.97 1.97 -16.67
CA ALA A 176 22.38 2.28 -16.83
C ALA A 176 22.88 3.39 -15.88
N SER A 177 22.06 4.43 -15.62
CA SER A 177 22.44 5.49 -14.67
C SER A 177 22.40 4.97 -13.23
N LEU A 178 21.45 4.08 -12.92
CA LEU A 178 21.37 3.38 -11.64
C LEU A 178 22.63 2.56 -11.36
N GLN A 179 23.09 1.80 -12.35
CA GLN A 179 24.31 1.00 -12.24
C GLN A 179 25.55 1.86 -11.97
N GLN A 180 25.65 3.06 -12.56
CA GLN A 180 26.74 4.00 -12.27
C GLN A 180 26.73 4.46 -10.80
N GLN A 181 25.57 4.51 -10.16
CA GLN A 181 25.41 4.84 -8.74
C GLN A 181 25.45 3.62 -7.80
N GLY A 182 25.73 2.43 -8.33
CA GLY A 182 25.85 1.19 -7.57
C GLY A 182 24.53 0.46 -7.33
N PHE A 183 23.44 0.89 -7.97
CA PHE A 183 22.14 0.23 -7.90
C PHE A 183 21.97 -0.81 -9.02
N THR A 184 21.40 -1.95 -8.69
CA THR A 184 20.92 -2.94 -9.65
C THR A 184 19.45 -3.26 -9.37
N VAL A 185 18.67 -3.46 -10.44
CA VAL A 185 17.24 -3.75 -10.36
C VAL A 185 16.93 -4.98 -11.20
N GLU A 186 16.41 -6.03 -10.57
CA GLU A 186 16.14 -7.31 -11.23
C GLU A 186 14.77 -7.90 -10.83
N PRO A 187 13.90 -8.23 -11.80
CA PRO A 187 14.01 -7.92 -13.24
C PRO A 187 13.72 -6.44 -13.53
N SER A 188 14.44 -5.84 -14.48
CA SER A 188 14.18 -4.47 -14.97
C SER A 188 13.03 -4.36 -15.97
N LYS A 189 12.50 -5.50 -16.44
CA LYS A 189 11.28 -5.56 -17.25
C LYS A 189 10.60 -6.91 -17.12
N GLY A 190 9.29 -6.94 -17.32
CA GLY A 190 8.56 -8.20 -17.35
C GLY A 190 7.07 -8.00 -17.46
N THR A 191 6.36 -9.13 -17.46
CA THR A 191 4.90 -9.18 -17.47
C THR A 191 4.37 -9.75 -16.16
N VAL A 192 3.16 -9.35 -15.81
CA VAL A 192 2.40 -9.82 -14.65
C VAL A 192 1.00 -10.21 -15.12
N GLU A 193 0.63 -11.45 -14.86
CA GLU A 193 -0.71 -11.95 -15.15
C GLU A 193 -1.75 -11.35 -14.20
N THR A 194 -2.99 -11.24 -14.68
CA THR A 194 -4.12 -10.76 -13.88
C THR A 194 -4.25 -11.55 -12.57
N GLY A 195 -4.28 -10.84 -11.43
CA GLY A 195 -4.35 -11.44 -10.10
C GLY A 195 -3.03 -11.93 -9.52
N HIS A 196 -1.93 -11.87 -10.27
CA HIS A 196 -0.60 -12.26 -9.80
C HIS A 196 0.24 -11.05 -9.40
N LYS A 197 1.37 -11.36 -8.73
CA LYS A 197 2.41 -10.42 -8.35
C LYS A 197 3.76 -10.94 -8.82
N ARG A 198 4.69 -10.02 -9.07
CA ARG A 198 6.08 -10.29 -9.40
C ARG A 198 6.98 -9.43 -8.53
N THR A 199 8.00 -10.06 -7.95
CA THR A 199 9.01 -9.38 -7.14
C THR A 199 10.05 -8.72 -8.05
N VAL A 200 10.38 -7.48 -7.72
CA VAL A 200 11.49 -6.72 -8.27
C VAL A 200 12.47 -6.45 -7.13
N THR A 201 13.69 -6.94 -7.28
CA THR A 201 14.75 -6.81 -6.28
C THR A 201 15.63 -5.62 -6.64
N ILE A 202 15.79 -4.71 -5.70
CA ILE A 202 16.68 -3.55 -5.79
C ILE A 202 17.86 -3.84 -4.87
N THR A 203 19.05 -3.89 -5.43
CA THR A 203 20.29 -4.03 -4.66
C THR A 203 21.09 -2.76 -4.81
N TRP A 204 21.69 -2.29 -3.71
CA TRP A 204 22.65 -1.20 -3.73
C TRP A 204 23.99 -1.65 -3.15
N SER A 205 25.01 -1.55 -3.98
CA SER A 205 26.39 -1.85 -3.68
C SER A 205 27.23 -0.58 -3.90
N PRO A 206 27.51 0.20 -2.84
CA PRO A 206 28.30 1.42 -3.00
C PRO A 206 29.70 1.09 -3.54
N HIS A 207 30.11 1.79 -4.61
CA HIS A 207 31.46 1.74 -5.15
C HIS A 207 32.53 2.22 -4.14
N SER A 208 33.81 1.96 -4.37
CA SER A 208 34.87 2.43 -3.48
C SER A 208 34.89 3.96 -3.41
N GLY A 209 34.69 4.54 -2.22
CA GLY A 209 34.81 5.98 -1.97
C GLY A 209 33.63 6.63 -1.24
N TYR A 210 32.51 5.93 -1.05
CA TYR A 210 31.36 6.48 -0.31
C TYR A 210 31.68 6.67 1.17
N LYS A 211 31.30 7.83 1.70
CA LYS A 211 31.42 8.11 3.13
C LYS A 211 30.24 7.50 3.89
N PRO A 212 30.44 7.06 5.14
CA PRO A 212 29.31 6.75 6.03
C PRO A 212 28.34 7.95 6.06
N TYR A 213 27.04 7.66 6.02
CA TYR A 213 25.94 8.64 6.00
C TYR A 213 25.82 9.50 4.72
N GLU A 214 26.58 9.18 3.66
CA GLU A 214 26.34 9.77 2.36
C GLU A 214 25.03 9.24 1.78
N VAL A 215 24.12 10.17 1.42
CA VAL A 215 22.82 9.86 0.85
C VAL A 215 22.93 9.91 -0.67
N VAL A 216 22.65 8.78 -1.33
CA VAL A 216 22.52 8.73 -2.79
C VAL A 216 21.03 8.71 -3.14
N GLN A 217 20.58 9.70 -3.90
CA GLN A 217 19.21 9.79 -4.40
C GLN A 217 19.20 9.63 -5.92
N THR A 218 18.36 8.71 -6.38
CA THR A 218 18.07 8.53 -7.80
C THR A 218 16.58 8.25 -7.96
N TRP A 219 16.02 8.65 -9.09
CA TRP A 219 14.61 8.45 -9.38
C TRP A 219 14.42 7.83 -10.75
N ASP A 220 13.35 7.05 -10.88
CA ASP A 220 12.88 6.53 -12.16
C ASP A 220 11.42 6.92 -12.38
N GLU A 221 11.09 7.43 -13.57
CA GLU A 221 9.74 7.75 -13.98
C GLU A 221 9.25 6.72 -14.98
N THR A 222 8.23 5.99 -14.59
CA THR A 222 7.37 5.31 -15.54
C THR A 222 6.11 6.14 -15.76
N ASN A 223 5.40 5.88 -16.86
CA ASN A 223 4.10 6.49 -17.18
C ASN A 223 3.01 6.37 -16.09
N VAL A 224 3.29 5.71 -14.95
CA VAL A 224 2.36 5.50 -13.83
C VAL A 224 3.05 5.71 -12.47
N TYR A 225 4.27 5.24 -12.25
CA TYR A 225 4.97 5.33 -10.95
C TYR A 225 6.27 6.14 -11.06
N ARG A 226 6.53 6.99 -10.06
CA ARG A 226 7.83 7.67 -9.86
C ARG A 226 8.50 7.04 -8.64
N VAL A 227 9.56 6.25 -8.85
CA VAL A 227 10.25 5.55 -7.76
C VAL A 227 11.51 6.31 -7.37
N THR A 228 11.62 6.74 -6.12
CA THR A 228 12.81 7.38 -5.54
C THR A 228 13.58 6.37 -4.71
N LEU A 229 14.82 6.08 -5.09
CA LEU A 229 15.73 5.26 -4.31
C LEU A 229 16.61 6.16 -3.45
N MET A 230 16.59 5.95 -2.14
CA MET A 230 17.42 6.66 -1.17
C MET A 230 18.34 5.65 -0.49
N ALA A 231 19.63 5.73 -0.75
CA ALA A 231 20.59 4.80 -0.16
C ALA A 231 21.50 5.50 0.86
N THR A 232 21.83 4.79 1.94
CA THR A 232 22.71 5.28 3.00
C THR A 232 23.66 4.18 3.48
N LEU A 233 24.93 4.55 3.71
CA LEU A 233 25.94 3.67 4.27
C LEU A 233 26.00 3.86 5.79
N SER A 234 25.68 2.82 6.55
CA SER A 234 25.72 2.83 8.03
C SER A 234 26.93 2.07 8.56
N SER A 235 27.56 2.56 9.63
CA SER A 235 28.66 1.84 10.29
C SER A 235 28.15 1.03 11.47
N ALA A 236 28.78 -0.13 11.75
CA ALA A 236 28.40 -1.02 12.85
C ALA A 236 28.48 -0.41 14.28
N ALA A 237 28.92 0.86 14.42
CA ALA A 237 28.90 1.57 15.70
C ALA A 237 27.50 2.08 16.10
N ASP A 238 26.52 2.02 15.19
CA ASP A 238 25.15 2.44 15.48
C ASP A 238 24.33 1.26 16.04
N GLY A 239 24.06 1.31 17.35
CA GLY A 239 22.97 0.53 17.93
C GLY A 239 21.62 0.95 17.33
N PRO A 240 20.53 0.20 17.56
CA PRO A 240 19.22 0.61 17.08
C PRO A 240 18.90 2.00 17.66
N LEU A 241 18.60 2.95 16.77
CA LEU A 241 18.10 4.28 17.12
C LEU A 241 16.98 4.11 18.15
N LYS A 242 17.30 4.40 19.42
CA LYS A 242 16.29 4.61 20.44
C LYS A 242 15.54 5.86 19.99
N TYR A 243 14.27 5.68 19.62
CA TYR A 243 13.34 6.79 19.50
C TYR A 243 13.47 7.62 20.78
N LEU A 244 13.87 8.88 20.62
CA LEU A 244 13.76 9.88 21.67
C LEU A 244 12.27 10.06 21.91
N GLU A 245 11.75 9.44 22.97
CA GLU A 245 10.54 9.90 23.63
C GLU A 245 10.82 11.35 24.07
N ALA A 246 10.23 12.30 23.36
CA ALA A 246 10.16 13.68 23.80
C ALA A 246 9.34 13.69 25.10
N GLY A 247 10.02 14.05 26.18
CA GLY A 247 9.52 14.01 27.53
C GLY A 247 8.30 14.89 27.77
N GLN A 248 7.47 14.39 28.68
CA GLN A 248 6.59 15.19 29.50
C GLN A 248 7.40 16.23 30.30
N SER A 249 6.93 17.47 30.28
CA SER A 249 6.97 18.35 31.45
C SER A 249 5.69 19.17 31.49
#